data_AF-A0A8J7AA95-F1
#
_entry.id   AF-A0A8J7AA95-F1
#
_cell.length_a   1.000
_cell.length_b   1.000
_cell.length_c   1.000
_cell.angle_alpha   90.00
_cell.angle_beta   90.00
_cell.angle_gamma   90.00
#
_symmetry.space_group_name_H-M   'P 1'
#
loop_
_entity.id
_entity.type
_entity.pdbx_description
1 polymer ?
#
loop_
_entity_poly.entity_id
_entity_poly.type
_entity_poly.pdbx_seq_one_letter_code
_entity_poly.pdbx_strand_id
1 'polypeptide(L)'
;MRYLAKPLSLIATSALMVSALEIAGFAQPSPPRPSAIAQASAAAEPESILLEVEGVLEEGDATLNDDSLYDRYTIEGQAGQTVAITLESLEFNTFLILRDEQGNELARNDDIDAEAGNYHSFILATLPADGAYEIWANGLNADSRGRYRLVVMEATSDQATPALSEAALVRVEANRLLEQGNQQYGASQYREALESWEASLRLYREIGNRASEANTLNNIGIFYQSLGNYSKALSYYDQSLAIMREIGNRASEAKALGNIGNVYQLLGNYSKALSYYDQSLAIMREIGNRASEAKALGNIGNVYQLVTTQAEGEEREHCRKKVRRMHPRC
;
A
#
# COMPACT_ATOMS: atom_id res chain seq x y z
N MET A 1 14.66 65.14 52.43
CA MET A 1 13.44 65.98 52.34
C MET A 1 12.29 65.04 51.96
N ARG A 2 11.43 64.61 52.91
CA ARG A 2 10.09 65.20 53.22
C ARG A 2 9.18 65.18 51.97
N TYR A 3 7.98 64.60 51.84
CA TYR A 3 6.86 64.12 52.68
C TYR A 3 6.07 63.11 51.80
N LEU A 4 5.54 61.97 52.29
CA LEU A 4 4.22 61.75 52.91
C LEU A 4 2.96 62.14 52.08
N ALA A 5 2.10 61.14 51.90
CA ALA A 5 0.63 61.15 51.88
C ALA A 5 -0.18 61.68 50.65
N LYS A 6 -0.98 60.76 50.09
CA LYS A 6 -2.30 60.91 49.40
C LYS A 6 -3.28 61.78 50.24
N PRO A 7 -4.44 62.32 49.74
CA PRO A 7 -5.43 61.62 48.89
C PRO A 7 -6.40 62.45 47.98
N LEU A 8 -7.22 61.68 47.23
CA LEU A 8 -8.62 61.85 46.76
C LEU A 8 -9.19 63.20 46.28
N SER A 9 -9.78 63.16 45.08
CA SER A 9 -11.17 63.56 44.70
C SER A 9 -11.22 63.63 43.16
N LEU A 10 -12.30 63.49 42.40
CA LEU A 10 -13.67 62.94 42.45
C LEU A 10 -14.22 63.17 41.00
N ILE A 11 -15.39 62.63 40.65
CA ILE A 11 -16.25 62.96 39.46
C ILE A 11 -15.87 62.10 38.21
N ALA A 12 -16.61 61.03 37.86
CA ALA A 12 -17.86 60.98 37.07
C ALA A 12 -17.68 61.67 35.69
N THR A 13 -18.06 61.19 34.51
CA THR A 13 -19.13 60.31 34.05
C THR A 13 -18.88 60.09 32.54
N SER A 14 -19.18 58.89 32.06
CA SER A 14 -19.84 58.60 30.77
C SER A 14 -19.30 59.16 29.43
N ALA A 15 -18.90 58.19 28.61
CA ALA A 15 -19.45 57.89 27.28
C ALA A 15 -18.73 58.38 26.00
N LEU A 16 -18.50 57.38 25.13
CA LEU A 16 -18.35 57.39 23.66
C LEU A 16 -17.01 57.90 23.12
N MET A 17 -16.34 57.28 22.14
CA MET A 17 -16.39 55.98 21.45
C MET A 17 -15.25 56.05 20.39
N VAL A 18 -14.73 54.90 19.97
CA VAL A 18 -14.00 54.64 18.71
C VAL A 18 -12.46 54.85 18.67
N SER A 19 -11.79 53.71 18.88
CA SER A 19 -10.81 53.05 17.99
C SER A 19 -9.40 53.60 17.75
N ALA A 20 -8.41 52.80 18.16
CA ALA A 20 -7.25 52.33 17.36
C ALA A 20 -6.57 51.19 18.15
N LEU A 21 -6.61 49.95 17.64
CA LEU A 21 -5.49 49.30 16.93
C LEU A 21 -4.49 48.63 17.89
N GLU A 22 -4.74 47.37 18.25
CA GLU A 22 -3.71 46.44 18.70
C GLU A 22 -3.73 45.18 17.84
N ILE A 23 -2.54 44.85 17.34
CA ILE A 23 -2.23 43.83 16.35
C ILE A 23 -2.11 42.49 17.08
N ALA A 24 -3.13 41.64 16.94
CA ALA A 24 -3.00 40.22 17.23
C ALA A 24 -2.66 39.50 15.92
N GLY A 25 -1.40 39.10 15.77
CA GLY A 25 -0.95 38.18 14.73
C GLY A 25 -1.51 36.79 14.99
N PHE A 26 -2.73 36.52 14.52
CA PHE A 26 -3.18 35.17 14.21
C PHE A 26 -3.01 34.98 12.72
N ALA A 27 -2.06 34.14 12.32
CA ALA A 27 -2.05 33.57 10.98
C ALA A 27 -3.35 32.78 10.81
N GLN A 28 -4.29 33.33 10.02
CA GLN A 28 -5.48 32.59 9.63
C GLN A 28 -5.06 31.42 8.74
N PRO A 29 -5.66 30.22 8.88
CA PRO A 29 -5.50 29.18 7.88
C PRO A 29 -5.98 29.69 6.53
N SER A 30 -5.15 29.49 5.51
CA SER A 30 -5.48 29.82 4.11
C SER A 30 -6.81 29.17 3.74
N PRO A 31 -7.75 29.89 3.10
CA PRO A 31 -8.97 29.27 2.63
C PRO A 31 -8.65 28.19 1.58
N PRO A 32 -9.39 27.07 1.55
CA PRO A 32 -9.23 26.07 0.50
C PRO A 32 -9.41 26.74 -0.86
N ARG A 33 -8.48 26.47 -1.80
CA ARG A 33 -8.62 27.00 -3.16
C ARG A 33 -9.88 26.41 -3.80
N PRO A 34 -10.66 27.22 -4.54
CA PRO A 34 -11.83 26.72 -5.23
C PRO A 34 -11.43 25.63 -6.24
N SER A 35 -12.13 24.51 -6.17
CA SER A 35 -12.07 23.39 -7.09
C SER A 35 -12.20 23.89 -8.53
N ALA A 36 -11.23 23.53 -9.37
CA ALA A 36 -11.29 23.82 -10.80
C ALA A 36 -12.42 23.00 -11.43
N ILE A 37 -13.56 23.63 -11.69
CA ILE A 37 -14.58 23.09 -12.59
C ILE A 37 -14.00 23.21 -14.00
N ALA A 38 -13.42 22.13 -14.52
CA ALA A 38 -13.05 22.04 -15.93
C ALA A 38 -14.34 21.94 -16.75
N GLN A 39 -14.65 22.97 -17.54
CA GLN A 39 -15.72 22.90 -18.53
C GLN A 39 -15.26 22.07 -19.73
N ALA A 40 -15.97 20.97 -19.99
CA ALA A 40 -15.74 20.13 -21.17
C ALA A 40 -16.04 20.90 -22.46
N SER A 41 -15.03 20.98 -23.34
CA SER A 41 -15.19 21.47 -24.71
C SER A 41 -15.55 20.29 -25.62
N ALA A 42 -16.71 20.37 -26.26
CA ALA A 42 -17.21 19.39 -27.20
C ALA A 42 -16.34 19.32 -28.47
N ALA A 43 -15.90 18.09 -28.84
CA ALA A 43 -15.89 17.51 -30.19
C ALA A 43 -14.77 16.47 -30.39
N ALA A 44 -15.02 15.24 -29.95
CA ALA A 44 -14.53 13.97 -30.52
C ALA A 44 -15.29 12.84 -29.79
N GLU A 45 -15.83 11.85 -30.52
CA GLU A 45 -16.67 10.79 -29.93
C GLU A 45 -15.90 9.85 -28.99
N PRO A 46 -16.52 9.33 -27.91
CA PRO A 46 -15.86 9.27 -26.61
C PRO A 46 -15.44 7.86 -26.19
N GLU A 47 -14.14 7.71 -25.97
CA GLU A 47 -13.63 6.84 -24.92
C GLU A 47 -13.95 7.57 -23.61
N SER A 48 -14.95 7.15 -22.82
CA SER A 48 -15.44 7.97 -21.70
C SER A 48 -14.52 7.88 -20.46
N ILE A 49 -13.31 8.44 -20.60
CA ILE A 49 -12.53 8.89 -19.45
C ILE A 49 -13.42 9.89 -18.69
N LEU A 50 -13.84 9.49 -17.49
CA LEU A 50 -14.67 10.31 -16.62
C LEU A 50 -13.82 11.36 -15.92
N LEU A 51 -12.56 11.00 -15.62
CA LEU A 51 -11.60 11.88 -14.96
C LEU A 51 -10.17 11.40 -15.24
N GLU A 52 -9.28 12.33 -15.56
CA GLU A 52 -7.84 12.09 -15.60
C GLU A 52 -7.12 13.29 -15.00
N VAL A 53 -6.28 13.04 -13.99
CA VAL A 53 -5.58 14.09 -13.23
C VAL A 53 -4.16 13.66 -12.89
N GLU A 54 -3.22 14.58 -13.07
CA GLU A 54 -1.89 14.53 -12.46
C GLU A 54 -1.92 15.37 -11.17
N GLY A 55 -1.64 14.74 -10.03
CA GLY A 55 -1.67 15.37 -8.71
C GLY A 55 -0.33 15.29 -7.99
N VAL A 56 -0.23 15.97 -6.85
CA VAL A 56 0.96 15.99 -5.98
C VAL A 56 0.48 15.93 -4.54
N LEU A 57 0.94 14.93 -3.78
CA LEU A 57 0.78 14.94 -2.32
C LEU A 57 2.00 15.59 -1.68
N GLU A 58 1.80 16.69 -0.97
CA GLU A 58 2.85 17.48 -0.32
C GLU A 58 2.50 17.94 1.10
N GLU A 59 3.49 18.48 1.81
CA GLU A 59 3.32 18.93 3.18
C GLU A 59 2.33 20.10 3.25
N GLY A 60 1.26 19.93 4.04
CA GLY A 60 0.18 20.91 4.18
C GLY A 60 -1.14 20.49 3.54
N ASP A 61 -1.14 19.38 2.78
CA ASP A 61 -2.38 18.78 2.28
C ASP A 61 -3.25 18.19 3.40
N ALA A 62 -4.50 17.90 3.07
CA ALA A 62 -5.44 17.32 4.02
C ALA A 62 -4.97 15.92 4.45
N THR A 63 -5.19 15.60 5.73
CA THR A 63 -4.79 14.32 6.30
C THR A 63 -5.97 13.51 6.80
N LEU A 64 -5.83 12.18 6.69
CA LEU A 64 -6.69 11.24 7.39
C LEU A 64 -6.35 11.20 8.90
N ASN A 65 -7.12 10.42 9.66
CA ASN A 65 -6.92 10.26 11.10
C ASN A 65 -5.55 9.66 11.47
N ASP A 66 -4.87 9.01 10.53
CA ASP A 66 -3.55 8.40 10.69
C ASP A 66 -2.42 9.26 10.06
N ASP A 67 -2.70 10.54 9.81
CA ASP A 67 -1.82 11.54 9.20
C ASP A 67 -1.46 11.27 7.72
N SER A 68 -2.08 10.28 7.06
CA SER A 68 -1.91 10.03 5.63
C SER A 68 -2.46 11.19 4.80
N LEU A 69 -1.64 11.71 3.87
CA LEU A 69 -2.04 12.78 2.96
C LEU A 69 -3.04 12.26 1.93
N TYR A 70 -4.02 13.09 1.56
CA TYR A 70 -4.96 12.75 0.51
C TYR A 70 -5.44 13.96 -0.29
N ASP A 71 -5.80 13.68 -1.54
CA ASP A 71 -6.54 14.56 -2.42
C ASP A 71 -7.92 13.97 -2.73
N ARG A 72 -8.89 14.84 -3.02
CA ARG A 72 -10.28 14.45 -3.25
C ARG A 72 -10.78 14.91 -4.62
N TYR A 73 -11.39 13.97 -5.32
CA TYR A 73 -11.99 14.17 -6.63
C TYR A 73 -13.44 13.72 -6.64
N THR A 74 -14.21 14.22 -7.61
CA THR A 74 -15.62 13.89 -7.76
C THR A 74 -15.89 13.51 -9.21
N ILE A 75 -16.68 12.45 -9.39
CA ILE A 75 -17.24 12.06 -10.68
C ILE A 75 -18.77 11.98 -10.58
N GLU A 76 -19.46 12.17 -11.68
CA GLU A 76 -20.89 11.85 -11.81
C GLU A 76 -21.01 10.45 -12.41
N GLY A 77 -21.90 9.63 -11.85
CA GLY A 77 -22.10 8.26 -12.30
C GLY A 77 -23.56 7.83 -12.32
N GLN A 78 -23.83 6.74 -13.02
CA GLN A 78 -25.18 6.17 -13.20
C GLN A 78 -25.32 4.81 -12.52
N ALA A 79 -26.54 4.49 -12.08
CA ALA A 79 -26.87 3.20 -11.49
C ALA A 79 -26.55 2.06 -12.46
N GLY A 80 -25.74 1.10 -12.01
CA GLY A 80 -25.29 -0.03 -12.82
C GLY A 80 -24.08 0.27 -13.72
N GLN A 81 -23.61 1.52 -13.78
CA GLN A 81 -22.36 1.86 -14.46
C GLN A 81 -21.20 1.24 -13.69
N THR A 82 -20.30 0.54 -14.40
CA THR A 82 -19.07 0.04 -13.78
C THR A 82 -17.95 1.01 -14.07
N VAL A 83 -17.17 1.38 -13.05
CA VAL A 83 -16.03 2.28 -13.15
C VAL A 83 -14.76 1.57 -12.75
N ALA A 84 -13.69 1.87 -13.49
CA ALA A 84 -12.32 1.46 -13.19
C ALA A 84 -11.54 2.71 -12.78
N ILE A 85 -10.95 2.68 -11.58
CA ILE A 85 -10.21 3.77 -10.96
C ILE A 85 -8.78 3.29 -10.73
N THR A 86 -7.80 3.96 -11.33
CA THR A 86 -6.38 3.68 -11.15
C THR A 86 -5.69 4.89 -10.54
N LEU A 87 -4.88 4.66 -9.51
CA LEU A 87 -4.00 5.66 -8.92
C LEU A 87 -2.57 5.15 -9.00
N GLU A 88 -1.69 5.88 -9.67
CA GLU A 88 -0.32 5.45 -9.95
C GLU A 88 0.68 6.49 -9.44
N SER A 89 1.70 6.05 -8.73
CA SER A 89 2.85 6.84 -8.31
C SER A 89 4.13 6.09 -8.68
N LEU A 90 5.26 6.80 -8.75
CA LEU A 90 6.59 6.17 -8.80
C LEU A 90 7.40 6.45 -7.53
N GLU A 91 6.84 7.25 -6.63
CA GLU A 91 7.57 7.86 -5.52
C GLU A 91 7.12 7.30 -4.17
N PHE A 92 5.87 6.82 -4.06
CA PHE A 92 5.29 6.38 -2.80
C PHE A 92 4.12 5.39 -2.99
N ASN A 93 3.84 4.61 -1.96
CA ASN A 93 2.70 3.68 -1.97
C ASN A 93 1.39 4.45 -1.82
N THR A 94 0.40 4.09 -2.63
CA THR A 94 -0.90 4.75 -2.71
C THR A 94 -2.02 3.83 -2.23
N PHE A 95 -3.16 4.39 -1.85
CA PHE A 95 -4.41 3.66 -1.73
C PHE A 95 -5.61 4.50 -2.15
N LEU A 96 -6.70 3.85 -2.53
CA LEU A 96 -7.92 4.49 -3.01
C LEU A 96 -9.10 4.26 -2.07
N ILE A 97 -9.96 5.27 -1.94
CA ILE A 97 -11.30 5.13 -1.36
C ILE A 97 -12.32 5.71 -2.34
N LEU A 98 -13.35 4.93 -2.66
CA LEU A 98 -14.53 5.38 -3.40
C LEU A 98 -15.71 5.50 -2.43
N ARG A 99 -16.38 6.64 -2.46
CA ARG A 99 -17.54 6.95 -1.60
C ARG A 99 -18.73 7.43 -2.41
N ASP A 100 -19.93 7.14 -1.89
CA ASP A 100 -21.17 7.72 -2.41
C ASP A 100 -21.37 9.18 -1.93
N GLU A 101 -22.42 9.83 -2.43
CA GLU A 101 -22.80 11.20 -2.08
C GLU A 101 -23.12 11.36 -0.57
N GLN A 102 -23.54 10.28 0.11
CA GLN A 102 -23.81 10.30 1.54
C GLN A 102 -22.53 10.10 2.38
N GLY A 103 -21.38 9.89 1.74
CA GLY A 103 -20.08 9.66 2.37
C GLY A 103 -19.86 8.23 2.83
N ASN A 104 -20.73 7.28 2.45
CA ASN A 104 -20.50 5.87 2.72
C ASN A 104 -19.39 5.34 1.80
N GLU A 105 -18.53 4.50 2.36
CA GLU A 105 -17.48 3.83 1.59
C GLU A 105 -18.06 2.68 0.78
N LEU A 106 -17.91 2.78 -0.55
CA LEU A 106 -18.37 1.76 -1.49
C LEU A 106 -17.28 0.74 -1.80
N ALA A 107 -16.05 1.24 -1.92
CA ALA A 107 -14.88 0.41 -2.15
C ALA A 107 -13.65 1.10 -1.57
N ARG A 108 -12.75 0.29 -1.05
CA ARG A 108 -11.42 0.69 -0.63
C ARG A 108 -10.45 -0.30 -1.23
N ASN A 109 -9.40 0.21 -1.84
CA ASN A 109 -8.25 -0.59 -2.20
C ASN A 109 -7.09 -0.12 -1.33
N ASP A 110 -7.12 -0.57 -0.09
CA ASP A 110 -6.01 -0.56 0.83
C ASP A 110 -5.23 -1.84 0.56
N ASP A 111 -4.36 -1.81 -0.45
CA ASP A 111 -3.41 -2.91 -0.62
C ASP A 111 -2.43 -2.87 0.58
N ILE A 112 -2.89 -3.39 1.72
CA ILE A 112 -2.25 -3.39 3.05
C ILE A 112 -1.01 -4.29 3.05
N ASP A 113 -0.68 -4.93 1.92
CA ASP A 113 0.68 -5.38 1.66
C ASP A 113 1.56 -4.17 1.28
N ALA A 114 1.68 -3.21 2.21
CA ALA A 114 2.67 -2.13 2.27
C ALA A 114 4.12 -2.61 2.03
N GLU A 115 4.35 -3.92 2.10
CA GLU A 115 5.62 -4.59 1.85
C GLU A 115 5.90 -4.84 0.35
N ALA A 116 4.91 -4.65 -0.54
CA ALA A 116 4.92 -5.06 -1.95
C ALA A 116 5.40 -3.99 -2.94
N GLY A 117 5.71 -2.77 -2.49
CA GLY A 117 6.13 -1.68 -3.40
C GLY A 117 5.10 -1.42 -4.52
N ASN A 118 3.82 -1.66 -4.20
CA ASN A 118 2.74 -1.48 -5.13
C ASN A 118 2.42 0.02 -5.17
N TYR A 119 3.13 0.76 -6.01
CA TYR A 119 2.90 2.19 -6.22
C TYR A 119 1.61 2.47 -7.02
N HIS A 120 0.73 1.48 -7.12
CA HIS A 120 -0.44 1.49 -7.99
C HIS A 120 -1.63 0.93 -7.20
N SER A 121 -2.71 1.70 -7.10
CA SER A 121 -3.97 1.29 -6.48
C SER A 121 -5.05 1.17 -7.55
N PHE A 122 -5.97 0.23 -7.36
CA PHE A 122 -7.03 -0.04 -8.33
C PHE A 122 -8.36 -0.34 -7.65
N ILE A 123 -9.44 0.30 -8.10
CA ILE A 123 -10.82 -0.04 -7.76
C ILE A 123 -11.58 -0.35 -9.05
N LEU A 124 -12.26 -1.50 -9.09
CA LEU A 124 -13.32 -1.80 -10.04
C LEU A 124 -14.63 -1.88 -9.27
N ALA A 125 -15.58 -0.98 -9.54
CA ALA A 125 -16.82 -0.90 -8.78
C ALA A 125 -18.01 -0.63 -9.71
N THR A 126 -19.13 -1.29 -9.44
CA THR A 126 -20.42 -0.97 -10.05
C THR A 126 -21.16 0.02 -9.16
N LEU A 127 -21.52 1.16 -9.72
CA LEU A 127 -22.16 2.26 -9.01
C LEU A 127 -23.61 1.90 -8.68
N PRO A 128 -24.04 2.02 -7.41
CA PRO A 128 -25.35 1.53 -6.97
C PRO A 128 -26.51 2.44 -7.38
N ALA A 129 -26.26 3.73 -7.63
CA ALA A 129 -27.27 4.74 -7.90
C ALA A 129 -26.77 5.81 -8.88
N ASP A 130 -27.67 6.64 -9.39
CA ASP A 130 -27.29 7.86 -10.10
C ASP A 130 -26.80 8.89 -9.06
N GLY A 131 -25.72 9.60 -9.36
CA GLY A 131 -25.27 10.73 -8.54
C GLY A 131 -23.76 10.95 -8.51
N ALA A 132 -23.33 11.80 -7.58
CA ALA A 132 -21.94 12.15 -7.38
C ALA A 132 -21.22 11.13 -6.50
N TYR A 133 -19.99 10.78 -6.90
CA TYR A 133 -19.12 9.87 -6.16
C TYR A 133 -17.80 10.55 -5.85
N GLU A 134 -17.33 10.41 -4.62
CA GLU A 134 -16.04 10.95 -4.19
C GLU A 134 -14.95 9.89 -4.30
N ILE A 135 -13.82 10.29 -4.86
CA ILE A 135 -12.62 9.47 -4.99
C ILE A 135 -11.52 10.13 -4.19
N TRP A 136 -11.02 9.42 -3.19
CA TRP A 136 -9.94 9.88 -2.35
C TRP A 136 -8.67 9.18 -2.81
N ALA A 137 -7.71 9.97 -3.28
CA ALA A 137 -6.38 9.53 -3.68
C ALA A 137 -5.42 9.77 -2.52
N ASN A 138 -4.95 8.68 -1.89
CA ASN A 138 -4.26 8.76 -0.61
C ASN A 138 -2.83 8.25 -0.73
N GLY A 139 -1.93 8.86 0.01
CA GLY A 139 -0.66 8.26 0.38
C GLY A 139 -0.88 7.21 1.48
N LEU A 140 -0.09 6.15 1.50
CA LEU A 140 -0.21 5.08 2.50
C LEU A 140 0.07 5.52 3.95
N ASN A 141 0.89 6.54 4.15
CA ASN A 141 1.24 7.06 5.48
C ASN A 141 1.65 8.53 5.39
N ALA A 142 1.94 9.13 6.54
CA ALA A 142 2.36 10.54 6.68
C ALA A 142 3.62 10.92 5.86
N ASP A 143 4.41 9.96 5.41
CA ASP A 143 5.62 10.19 4.62
C ASP A 143 5.43 10.01 3.11
N SER A 144 4.28 9.47 2.69
CA SER A 144 3.93 9.27 1.28
C SER A 144 3.68 10.61 0.56
N ARG A 145 4.74 11.15 -0.05
CA ARG A 145 4.75 12.42 -0.77
C ARG A 145 5.28 12.23 -2.19
N GLY A 146 4.76 13.02 -3.12
CA GLY A 146 5.24 13.02 -4.50
C GLY A 146 4.12 13.15 -5.53
N ARG A 147 4.48 13.00 -6.80
CA ARG A 147 3.52 13.01 -7.91
C ARG A 147 2.75 11.71 -8.04
N TYR A 148 1.52 11.82 -8.51
CA TYR A 148 0.70 10.68 -8.89
C TYR A 148 -0.20 11.01 -10.10
N ARG A 149 -0.70 9.96 -10.74
CA ARG A 149 -1.71 10.02 -11.79
C ARG A 149 -2.96 9.26 -11.37
N LEU A 150 -4.11 9.93 -11.41
CA LEU A 150 -5.43 9.34 -11.17
C LEU A 150 -6.19 9.28 -12.49
N VAL A 151 -6.74 8.10 -12.81
CA VAL A 151 -7.61 7.90 -13.97
C VAL A 151 -8.87 7.18 -13.54
N VAL A 152 -10.01 7.68 -13.99
CA VAL A 152 -11.34 7.09 -13.83
C VAL A 152 -11.93 6.93 -15.22
N MET A 153 -12.38 5.73 -15.52
CA MET A 153 -13.07 5.44 -16.76
C MET A 153 -14.29 4.56 -16.50
N GLU A 154 -15.24 4.64 -17.41
CA GLU A 154 -16.31 3.66 -17.48
C GLU A 154 -15.77 2.33 -18.01
N ALA A 155 -16.01 1.26 -17.26
CA ALA A 155 -15.70 -0.11 -17.65
C ALA A 155 -16.97 -0.75 -18.21
N THR A 156 -17.10 -0.82 -19.55
CA THR A 156 -18.18 -1.56 -20.18
C THR A 156 -17.81 -3.04 -20.30
N SER A 157 -18.75 -3.94 -20.03
CA SER A 157 -18.51 -5.40 -20.03
C SER A 157 -18.22 -5.99 -21.43
N ASP A 158 -18.44 -5.23 -22.51
CA ASP A 158 -18.34 -5.72 -23.90
C ASP A 158 -17.49 -4.87 -24.86
N GLN A 159 -16.93 -3.73 -24.42
CA GLN A 159 -16.11 -2.83 -25.24
C GLN A 159 -14.97 -2.24 -24.42
N ALA A 160 -14.10 -3.10 -23.90
CA ALA A 160 -12.82 -2.68 -23.33
C ALA A 160 -11.82 -2.37 -24.48
N THR A 161 -12.01 -1.23 -25.15
CA THR A 161 -11.14 -0.65 -26.21
C THR A 161 -11.44 0.84 -26.26
N PRO A 162 -10.57 1.83 -26.58
CA PRO A 162 -9.11 1.91 -26.86
C PRO A 162 -8.35 3.10 -26.15
N ALA A 163 -8.85 3.68 -25.04
CA ALA A 163 -8.22 4.81 -24.30
C ALA A 163 -7.02 4.42 -23.43
N LEU A 164 -7.01 3.16 -23.00
CA LEU A 164 -5.89 2.59 -22.27
C LEU A 164 -4.90 2.08 -23.32
N SER A 165 -3.61 2.41 -23.18
CA SER A 165 -2.58 1.65 -23.89
C SER A 165 -2.88 0.15 -23.72
N GLU A 166 -2.66 -0.67 -24.74
CA GLU A 166 -2.92 -2.13 -24.69
C GLU A 166 -2.41 -2.76 -23.37
N ALA A 167 -1.25 -2.27 -22.88
CA ALA A 167 -0.67 -2.65 -21.60
C ALA A 167 -1.50 -2.29 -20.35
N ALA A 168 -2.22 -1.17 -20.35
CA ALA A 168 -3.08 -0.77 -19.24
C ALA A 168 -4.39 -1.58 -19.19
N LEU A 169 -4.93 -1.99 -20.33
CA LEU A 169 -6.07 -2.91 -20.38
C LEU A 169 -5.68 -4.30 -19.85
N VAL A 170 -4.53 -4.80 -20.32
CA VAL A 170 -3.95 -6.05 -19.84
C VAL A 170 -3.62 -5.99 -18.35
N ARG A 171 -3.18 -4.82 -17.83
CA ARG A 171 -2.96 -4.61 -16.39
C ARG A 171 -4.25 -4.73 -15.58
N VAL A 172 -5.34 -4.11 -16.03
CA VAL A 172 -6.65 -4.21 -15.35
C VAL A 172 -7.09 -5.66 -15.25
N GLU A 173 -6.99 -6.43 -16.33
CA GLU A 173 -7.35 -7.85 -16.33
C GLU A 173 -6.42 -8.68 -15.44
N ALA A 174 -5.11 -8.39 -15.46
CA ALA A 174 -4.15 -9.05 -14.58
C ALA A 174 -4.47 -8.83 -13.09
N ASN A 175 -4.81 -7.60 -12.71
CA ASN A 175 -5.21 -7.26 -11.34
C ASN A 175 -6.51 -7.99 -10.94
N ARG A 176 -7.50 -8.00 -11.83
CA ARG A 176 -8.78 -8.70 -11.63
C ARG A 176 -8.57 -10.19 -11.38
N LEU A 177 -7.73 -10.84 -12.19
CA LEU A 177 -7.40 -12.26 -12.06
C LEU A 177 -6.59 -12.56 -10.78
N LEU A 178 -5.67 -11.68 -10.41
CA LEU A 178 -4.92 -11.81 -9.15
C LEU A 178 -5.87 -11.80 -7.95
N GLU A 179 -6.79 -10.85 -7.91
CA GLU A 179 -7.76 -10.72 -6.83
C GLU A 179 -8.75 -11.89 -6.81
N GLN A 180 -9.25 -12.29 -7.99
CA GLN A 180 -10.07 -13.50 -8.11
C GLN A 180 -9.35 -14.73 -7.53
N GLY A 181 -8.06 -14.89 -7.82
CA GLY A 181 -7.25 -15.97 -7.25
C GLY A 181 -7.14 -15.91 -5.73
N ASN A 182 -6.95 -14.72 -5.16
CA ASN A 182 -6.91 -14.50 -3.71
C ASN A 182 -8.24 -14.89 -3.04
N GLN A 183 -9.36 -14.45 -3.61
CA GLN A 183 -10.70 -14.77 -3.11
C GLN A 183 -11.00 -16.27 -3.18
N GLN A 184 -10.64 -16.91 -4.30
CA GLN A 184 -10.78 -18.36 -4.47
C GLN A 184 -9.94 -19.13 -3.47
N TYR A 185 -8.70 -18.68 -3.21
CA TYR A 185 -7.84 -19.29 -2.20
C TYR A 185 -8.45 -19.19 -0.79
N GLY A 186 -8.97 -18.01 -0.42
CA GLY A 186 -9.70 -17.80 0.84
C GLY A 186 -10.95 -18.68 0.96
N ALA A 187 -11.65 -18.91 -0.16
CA ALA A 187 -12.79 -19.82 -0.26
C ALA A 187 -12.41 -21.32 -0.35
N SER A 188 -11.12 -21.66 -0.20
CA SER A 188 -10.59 -23.03 -0.37
C SER A 188 -10.80 -23.65 -1.77
N GLN A 189 -11.07 -22.82 -2.78
CA GLN A 189 -11.13 -23.18 -4.21
C GLN A 189 -9.71 -23.16 -4.80
N TYR A 190 -8.89 -24.07 -4.31
CA TYR A 190 -7.44 -24.08 -4.52
C TYR A 190 -7.01 -24.24 -5.98
N ARG A 191 -7.76 -25.01 -6.76
CA ARG A 191 -7.43 -25.24 -8.18
C ARG A 191 -7.72 -24.00 -8.99
N GLU A 192 -8.89 -23.43 -8.80
CA GLU A 192 -9.36 -22.23 -9.47
C GLU A 192 -8.46 -21.03 -9.11
N ALA A 193 -8.06 -20.93 -7.84
CA ALA A 193 -7.12 -19.91 -7.39
C ALA A 193 -5.79 -19.97 -8.15
N LEU A 194 -5.23 -21.18 -8.30
CA LEU A 194 -3.99 -21.37 -9.05
C LEU A 194 -4.18 -21.00 -10.53
N GLU A 195 -5.28 -21.41 -11.16
CA GLU A 195 -5.58 -21.06 -12.56
C GLU A 195 -5.68 -19.53 -12.75
N SER A 196 -6.33 -18.82 -11.83
CA SER A 196 -6.44 -17.35 -11.84
C SER A 196 -5.08 -16.67 -11.64
N TRP A 197 -4.26 -17.14 -10.69
CA TRP A 197 -2.92 -16.61 -10.47
C TRP A 197 -1.95 -16.90 -11.64
N GLU A 198 -2.05 -18.07 -12.28
CA GLU A 198 -1.25 -18.38 -13.48
C GLU A 198 -1.67 -17.52 -14.68
N ALA A 199 -2.95 -17.18 -14.79
CA ALA A 199 -3.45 -16.24 -15.78
C ALA A 199 -2.94 -14.82 -15.51
N SER A 200 -3.05 -14.29 -14.29
CA SER A 200 -2.54 -12.96 -13.95
C SER A 200 -1.02 -12.87 -14.13
N LEU A 201 -0.27 -13.90 -13.74
CA LEU A 201 1.18 -13.97 -13.90
C LEU A 201 1.61 -13.82 -15.37
N ARG A 202 0.89 -14.45 -16.30
CA ARG A 202 1.17 -14.33 -17.74
C ARG A 202 1.00 -12.89 -18.22
N LEU A 203 -0.09 -12.24 -17.81
CA LEU A 203 -0.38 -10.87 -18.20
C LEU A 203 0.61 -9.88 -17.60
N TYR A 204 1.01 -10.02 -16.33
CA TYR A 204 2.04 -9.17 -15.73
C TYR A 204 3.39 -9.30 -16.43
N ARG A 205 3.76 -10.51 -16.88
CA ARG A 205 4.96 -10.73 -17.70
C ARG A 205 4.87 -10.06 -19.07
N GLU A 206 3.72 -10.16 -19.71
CA GLU A 206 3.46 -9.56 -21.02
C GLU A 206 3.66 -8.04 -21.01
N ILE A 207 3.14 -7.37 -19.98
CA ILE A 207 3.24 -5.90 -19.84
C ILE A 207 4.50 -5.44 -19.10
N GLY A 208 5.36 -6.36 -18.67
CA GLY A 208 6.58 -6.04 -17.92
C GLY A 208 6.33 -5.48 -16.52
N ASN A 209 5.19 -5.75 -15.89
CA ASN A 209 4.94 -5.36 -14.50
C ASN A 209 5.66 -6.33 -13.54
N ARG A 210 6.93 -6.04 -13.29
CA ARG A 210 7.84 -6.86 -12.49
C ARG A 210 7.39 -6.98 -11.02
N ALA A 211 6.86 -5.92 -10.42
CA ALA A 211 6.41 -5.95 -9.03
C ALA A 211 5.25 -6.94 -8.86
N SER A 212 4.20 -6.81 -9.66
CA SER A 212 3.03 -7.70 -9.59
C SER A 212 3.35 -9.13 -10.05
N GLU A 213 4.27 -9.30 -11.00
CA GLU A 213 4.80 -10.61 -11.35
C GLU A 213 5.41 -11.30 -10.13
N ALA A 214 6.29 -10.61 -9.41
CA ALA A 214 6.97 -11.14 -8.24
C ALA A 214 6.00 -11.46 -7.08
N ASN A 215 5.00 -10.62 -6.87
CA ASN A 215 3.95 -10.87 -5.87
C ASN A 215 3.12 -12.10 -6.21
N THR A 216 2.72 -12.24 -7.47
CA THR A 216 1.95 -13.40 -7.93
C THR A 216 2.76 -14.70 -7.80
N LEU A 217 4.05 -14.67 -8.16
CA LEU A 217 4.97 -15.79 -7.94
C LEU A 217 5.05 -16.16 -6.45
N ASN A 218 5.10 -15.18 -5.55
CA ASN A 218 5.10 -15.43 -4.11
C ASN A 218 3.81 -16.12 -3.63
N ASN A 219 2.63 -15.71 -4.12
CA ASN A 219 1.35 -16.35 -3.79
C ASN A 219 1.30 -17.81 -4.25
N ILE A 220 1.76 -18.08 -5.48
CA ILE A 220 1.88 -19.45 -6.01
C ILE A 220 2.90 -20.26 -5.17
N GLY A 221 3.98 -19.63 -4.71
CA GLY A 221 4.94 -20.25 -3.79
C GLY A 221 4.30 -20.68 -2.46
N ILE A 222 3.48 -19.81 -1.86
CA ILE A 222 2.72 -20.09 -0.63
C ILE A 222 1.77 -21.28 -0.84
N PHE A 223 1.08 -21.30 -1.98
CA PHE A 223 0.21 -22.40 -2.36
C PHE A 223 0.95 -23.75 -2.42
N TYR A 224 2.08 -23.81 -3.12
CA TYR A 224 2.85 -25.06 -3.19
C TYR A 224 3.46 -25.46 -1.85
N GLN A 225 3.83 -24.49 -1.01
CA GLN A 225 4.28 -24.74 0.35
C GLN A 225 3.17 -25.39 1.18
N SER A 226 1.93 -24.90 1.11
CA SER A 226 0.80 -25.45 1.88
C SER A 226 0.43 -26.87 1.43
N LEU A 227 0.67 -27.21 0.16
CA LEU A 227 0.56 -28.59 -0.36
C LEU A 227 1.74 -29.50 0.02
N GLY A 228 2.77 -28.99 0.70
CA GLY A 228 4.00 -29.73 1.00
C GLY A 228 4.90 -29.96 -0.22
N ASN A 229 4.62 -29.32 -1.36
CA ASN A 229 5.47 -29.36 -2.54
C ASN A 229 6.58 -28.31 -2.45
N TYR A 230 7.52 -28.58 -1.55
CA TYR A 230 8.59 -27.64 -1.20
C TYR A 230 9.52 -27.29 -2.37
N SER A 231 9.75 -28.21 -3.31
CA SER A 231 10.59 -27.93 -4.49
C SER A 231 9.96 -26.90 -5.42
N LYS A 232 8.65 -27.00 -5.69
CA LYS A 232 7.93 -25.97 -6.45
C LYS A 232 7.85 -24.66 -5.69
N ALA A 233 7.56 -24.69 -4.39
CA ALA A 233 7.52 -23.49 -3.56
C ALA A 233 8.85 -22.71 -3.64
N LEU A 234 9.98 -23.39 -3.45
CA LEU A 234 11.31 -22.77 -3.58
C LEU A 234 11.54 -22.17 -4.97
N SER A 235 11.19 -22.87 -6.04
CA SER A 235 11.34 -22.37 -7.41
C SER A 235 10.57 -21.05 -7.64
N TYR A 236 9.34 -20.95 -7.12
CA TYR A 236 8.53 -19.74 -7.23
C TYR A 236 9.05 -18.60 -6.35
N TYR A 237 9.45 -18.90 -5.11
CA TYR A 237 10.05 -17.90 -4.23
C TYR A 237 11.40 -17.38 -4.74
N ASP A 238 12.24 -18.24 -5.33
CA ASP A 238 13.53 -17.82 -5.91
C ASP A 238 13.31 -16.91 -7.13
N GLN A 239 12.32 -17.19 -7.97
CA GLN A 239 11.92 -16.28 -9.06
C GLN A 239 11.45 -14.94 -8.49
N SER A 240 10.53 -14.94 -7.51
CA SER A 240 10.06 -13.71 -6.86
C SER A 240 11.22 -12.91 -6.25
N LEU A 241 12.13 -13.59 -5.53
CA LEU A 241 13.30 -12.98 -4.91
C LEU A 241 14.22 -12.31 -5.93
N ALA A 242 14.48 -12.96 -7.07
CA ALA A 242 15.31 -12.40 -8.12
C ALA A 242 14.72 -11.09 -8.67
N ILE A 243 13.40 -11.05 -8.87
CA ILE A 243 12.71 -9.86 -9.37
C ILE A 243 12.69 -8.76 -8.31
N MET A 244 12.39 -9.07 -7.05
CA MET A 244 12.37 -8.07 -5.98
C MET A 244 13.73 -7.39 -5.78
N ARG A 245 14.82 -8.14 -5.99
CA ARG A 245 16.19 -7.59 -6.04
C ARG A 245 16.43 -6.71 -7.26
N GLU A 246 15.97 -7.15 -8.44
CA GLU A 246 16.09 -6.41 -9.69
C GLU A 246 15.43 -5.02 -9.60
N ILE A 247 14.23 -4.94 -9.02
CA ILE A 247 13.48 -3.68 -8.89
C ILE A 247 13.84 -2.89 -7.62
N GLY A 248 14.73 -3.41 -6.77
CA GLY A 248 15.14 -2.74 -5.53
C GLY A 248 14.09 -2.71 -4.41
N ASN A 249 13.06 -3.56 -4.47
CA ASN A 249 12.05 -3.65 -3.43
C ASN A 249 12.57 -4.45 -2.23
N ARG A 250 13.20 -3.74 -1.28
CA ARG A 250 13.84 -4.32 -0.09
C ARG A 250 12.86 -5.03 0.85
N ALA A 251 11.66 -4.47 1.05
CA ALA A 251 10.67 -5.07 1.94
C ALA A 251 10.20 -6.44 1.41
N SER A 252 9.86 -6.51 0.12
CA SER A 252 9.48 -7.77 -0.53
C SER A 252 10.62 -8.76 -0.69
N GLU A 253 11.85 -8.28 -0.92
CA GLU A 253 13.03 -9.14 -0.90
C GLU A 253 13.15 -9.87 0.44
N ALA A 254 12.99 -9.14 1.55
CA ALA A 254 13.04 -9.70 2.89
C ALA A 254 11.90 -10.70 3.14
N LYS A 255 10.69 -10.44 2.63
CA LYS A 255 9.54 -11.35 2.69
C LYS A 255 9.82 -12.66 1.94
N ALA A 256 10.31 -12.58 0.71
CA ALA A 256 10.66 -13.75 -0.10
C ALA A 256 11.76 -14.60 0.56
N LEU A 257 12.80 -13.95 1.11
CA LEU A 257 13.84 -14.63 1.90
C LEU A 257 13.26 -15.35 3.13
N GLY A 258 12.34 -14.70 3.85
CA GLY A 258 11.63 -15.30 4.98
C GLY A 258 10.82 -16.53 4.57
N ASN A 259 10.14 -16.48 3.42
CA ASN A 259 9.37 -17.60 2.89
C ASN A 259 10.26 -18.78 2.48
N ILE A 260 11.40 -18.52 1.86
CA ILE A 260 12.42 -19.56 1.58
C ILE A 260 12.95 -20.17 2.88
N GLY A 261 13.20 -19.34 3.90
CA GLY A 261 13.57 -19.79 5.24
C GLY A 261 12.55 -20.74 5.86
N ASN A 262 11.25 -20.41 5.74
CA ASN A 262 10.14 -21.26 6.20
C ASN A 262 10.17 -22.63 5.51
N VAL A 263 10.38 -22.66 4.19
CA VAL A 263 10.43 -23.94 3.45
C VAL A 263 11.63 -24.79 3.89
N TYR A 264 12.81 -24.19 4.09
CA TYR A 264 13.97 -24.94 4.59
C TYR A 264 13.78 -25.44 6.03
N GLN A 265 13.09 -24.67 6.88
CA GLN A 265 12.71 -25.13 8.21
C GLN A 265 11.78 -26.35 8.15
N LEU A 266 10.77 -26.33 7.26
CA LEU A 266 9.85 -27.46 7.05
C LEU A 266 10.54 -28.70 6.48
N LEU A 267 11.59 -28.50 5.68
CA LEU A 267 12.47 -29.57 5.18
C LEU A 267 13.46 -30.10 6.23
N GLY A 268 13.50 -29.52 7.44
CA GLY A 268 14.47 -29.86 8.49
C GLY A 268 15.88 -29.32 8.24
N ASN A 269 16.11 -28.57 7.17
CA ASN A 269 17.42 -27.95 6.90
C ASN A 269 17.55 -26.63 7.66
N TYR A 270 17.77 -26.75 8.96
CA TYR A 270 17.81 -25.61 9.89
C TYR A 270 18.96 -24.63 9.58
N SER A 271 20.09 -25.13 9.07
CA SER A 271 21.24 -24.28 8.72
C SER A 271 20.90 -23.30 7.59
N LYS A 272 20.24 -23.78 6.53
CA LYS A 272 19.75 -22.93 5.44
C LYS A 272 18.63 -22.01 5.91
N ALA A 273 17.67 -22.52 6.70
CA ALA A 273 16.59 -21.70 7.24
C ALA A 273 17.12 -20.47 7.98
N LEU A 274 18.07 -20.66 8.91
CA LEU A 274 18.73 -19.57 9.62
C LEU A 274 19.44 -18.60 8.69
N SER A 275 20.13 -19.10 7.66
CA SER A 275 20.82 -18.24 6.69
C SER A 275 19.87 -17.31 5.94
N TYR A 276 18.67 -17.79 5.58
CA TYR A 276 17.66 -16.98 4.90
C TYR A 276 16.94 -16.02 5.85
N TYR A 277 16.61 -16.47 7.07
CA TYR A 277 16.04 -15.58 8.08
C TYR A 277 17.01 -14.47 8.51
N ASP A 278 18.31 -14.74 8.61
CA ASP A 278 19.31 -13.72 8.92
C ASP A 278 19.39 -12.65 7.84
N GLN A 279 19.32 -13.04 6.56
CA GLN A 279 19.25 -12.10 5.44
C GLN A 279 17.97 -11.27 5.51
N SER A 280 16.82 -11.90 5.70
CA SER A 280 15.54 -11.21 5.88
C SER A 280 15.59 -10.20 7.04
N LEU A 281 16.12 -10.61 8.19
CA LEU A 281 16.28 -9.77 9.39
C LEU A 281 17.19 -8.57 9.13
N ALA A 282 18.32 -8.76 8.43
CA ALA A 282 19.24 -7.68 8.11
C ALA A 282 18.55 -6.58 7.29
N ILE A 283 17.75 -6.99 6.29
CA ILE A 283 16.99 -6.05 5.46
C ILE A 283 15.87 -5.36 6.26
N MET A 284 15.10 -6.10 7.06
CA MET A 284 14.03 -5.51 7.89
C MET A 284 14.58 -4.47 8.88
N ARG A 285 15.79 -4.68 9.39
CA ARG A 285 16.50 -3.69 10.22
C ARG A 285 16.95 -2.47 9.43
N GLU A 286 17.49 -2.68 8.22
CA GLU A 286 17.92 -1.61 7.31
C GLU A 286 16.78 -0.66 6.98
N ILE A 287 15.58 -1.19 6.68
CA ILE A 287 14.40 -0.38 6.33
C ILE A 287 13.58 0.07 7.55
N GLY A 288 13.99 -0.26 8.77
CA GLY A 288 13.30 0.14 10.00
C GLY A 288 11.95 -0.54 10.28
N ASN A 289 11.61 -1.62 9.57
CA ASN A 289 10.35 -2.37 9.78
C ASN A 289 10.43 -3.23 11.05
N ARG A 290 10.02 -2.67 12.18
CA ARG A 290 10.08 -3.32 13.51
C ARG A 290 9.15 -4.52 13.66
N ALA A 291 7.98 -4.49 13.02
CA ALA A 291 7.03 -5.60 13.08
C ALA A 291 7.60 -6.84 12.39
N SER A 292 8.15 -6.66 11.18
CA SER A 292 8.74 -7.76 10.43
C SER A 292 10.11 -8.18 10.95
N GLU A 293 10.87 -7.27 11.58
CA GLU A 293 12.04 -7.62 12.41
C GLU A 293 11.66 -8.61 13.52
N ALA A 294 10.60 -8.32 14.29
CA ALA A 294 10.15 -9.21 15.37
C ALA A 294 9.71 -10.58 14.84
N LYS A 295 9.03 -10.62 13.70
CA LYS A 295 8.63 -11.88 13.03
C LYS A 295 9.85 -12.71 12.62
N ALA A 296 10.85 -12.09 11.99
CA ALA A 296 12.09 -12.78 11.60
C ALA A 296 12.84 -13.32 12.82
N LEU A 297 12.95 -12.55 13.91
CA LEU A 297 13.52 -13.01 15.17
C LEU A 297 12.74 -14.18 15.79
N GLY A 298 11.41 -14.14 15.73
CA GLY A 298 10.56 -15.24 16.18
C GLY A 298 10.81 -16.53 15.38
N ASN A 299 10.92 -16.43 14.06
CA ASN A 299 11.25 -17.56 13.19
C ASN A 299 12.63 -18.16 13.50
N ILE A 300 13.64 -17.30 13.72
CA ILE A 300 14.98 -17.73 14.17
C ILE A 300 14.90 -18.46 15.52
N GLY A 301 14.15 -17.90 16.48
CA GLY A 301 13.90 -18.53 17.78
C GLY A 301 13.25 -19.91 17.67
N ASN A 302 12.26 -20.05 16.79
CA ASN A 302 11.60 -21.33 16.50
C ASN A 302 12.58 -22.36 15.94
N VAL A 303 13.43 -21.98 14.99
CA VAL A 303 14.46 -22.89 14.47
C VAL A 303 15.40 -23.34 15.58
N TYR A 304 15.82 -22.44 16.48
CA TYR A 304 16.66 -22.84 17.60
C TYR A 304 15.98 -23.81 18.56
N GLN A 305 14.69 -23.63 18.85
CA GLN A 305 13.93 -24.61 19.64
C GLN A 305 13.87 -25.98 18.95
N LEU A 306 13.59 -26.00 17.63
CA LEU A 306 13.55 -27.23 16.84
C LEU A 306 14.91 -27.94 16.81
N VAL A 307 16.00 -27.20 16.62
CA VAL A 307 17.36 -27.78 16.67
C VAL A 307 17.67 -28.38 18.05
N THR A 308 17.18 -27.78 19.14
CA THR A 308 17.43 -28.34 20.48
C THR A 308 16.63 -29.60 20.79
N THR A 309 15.48 -29.78 20.14
CA THR A 309 14.52 -30.85 20.42
C THR A 309 14.51 -31.97 19.38
N GLN A 310 14.89 -31.69 18.13
CA GLN A 310 14.71 -32.59 16.98
C GLN A 310 15.98 -32.84 16.16
N ALA A 311 17.01 -31.99 16.23
CA ALA A 311 18.24 -32.19 15.46
C ALA A 311 19.26 -33.09 16.19
N GLU A 312 19.87 -34.02 15.45
CA GLU A 312 20.95 -34.89 15.92
C GLU A 312 22.26 -34.62 15.15
N GLY A 313 23.42 -34.96 15.75
CA GLY A 313 24.72 -34.90 15.06
C GLY A 313 25.29 -33.51 14.76
N GLU A 314 25.94 -33.36 13.60
CA GLU A 314 26.76 -32.19 13.23
C GLU A 314 25.94 -30.90 13.00
N GLU A 315 24.69 -31.01 12.51
CA GLU A 315 23.81 -29.85 12.31
C GLU A 315 23.43 -29.17 13.64
N ARG A 316 23.23 -29.96 14.69
CA ARG A 316 22.97 -29.45 16.05
C ARG A 316 24.15 -28.64 16.56
N GLU A 317 25.37 -29.13 16.34
CA GLU A 317 26.60 -28.46 16.78
C GLU A 317 26.91 -27.22 15.94
N HIS A 318 26.68 -27.27 14.63
CA HIS A 318 26.82 -26.12 13.74
C HIS A 318 25.86 -24.99 14.13
N CYS A 319 24.57 -25.31 14.31
CA CYS A 319 23.57 -24.34 14.75
C CYS A 319 23.88 -23.81 16.16
N ARG A 320 24.30 -24.66 17.12
CA ARG A 320 24.75 -24.22 18.45
C ARG A 320 25.91 -23.24 18.40
N LYS A 321 26.90 -23.49 17.55
CA LYS A 321 28.05 -22.58 17.37
C LYS A 321 27.62 -21.23 16.80
N LYS A 322 26.68 -21.24 15.85
CA LYS A 322 26.11 -20.01 15.28
C LYS A 322 25.34 -19.21 16.34
N VAL A 323 24.52 -19.85 17.18
CA VAL A 323 23.87 -19.23 18.35
C VAL A 323 24.90 -18.56 19.26
N ARG A 324 25.93 -19.30 19.68
CA ARG A 324 26.98 -18.78 20.58
C ARG A 324 27.71 -17.57 19.99
N ARG A 325 27.88 -17.51 18.67
CA ARG A 325 28.51 -16.37 17.99
C ARG A 325 27.59 -15.16 17.88
N MET A 326 26.30 -15.38 17.60
CA MET A 326 25.33 -14.29 17.43
C MET A 326 24.82 -13.72 18.76
N HIS A 327 24.74 -14.56 19.81
CA HIS A 327 24.24 -14.21 21.13
C HIS A 327 25.16 -14.76 22.24
N PRO A 328 26.37 -14.19 22.45
CA PRO A 328 27.37 -14.72 23.38
C PRO A 328 26.99 -14.62 24.87
N ARG A 329 25.82 -14.08 25.22
CA ARG A 329 25.35 -13.84 26.61
C ARG A 329 24.08 -14.63 27.00
N CYS A 330 23.64 -15.59 26.18
CA CYS A 330 22.64 -16.59 26.56
C CYS A 330 23.33 -17.89 27.01
#